data_AF-A0A4Z0BH49-F1
#
_entry.id   AF-A0A4Z0BH49-F1
#
_cell.length_a   1.000
_cell.length_b   1.000
_cell.length_c   1.000
_cell.angle_alpha   90.00
_cell.angle_beta   90.00
_cell.angle_gamma   90.00
#
_symmetry.space_group_name_H-M   'P 1'
#
loop_
_entity.id
_entity.type
_entity.pdbx_description
1 polymer ?
#
loop_
_entity_poly.entity_id
_entity_poly.type
_entity_poly.pdbx_seq_one_letter_code
_entity_poly.pdbx_strand_id
1 'polypeptide(L)'
;MIRDISQNERLALAHLLLTSGREPHSFNATVQPDGLVRVTGPRGTAFYPRNSWFASFSRHLERSFFDPAVPAPAGPRLERRTPLATAAIHG
;
A
#
# COMPACT_ATOMS: atom_id res chain seq x y z
N MET A 1 7.94 -17.19 15.74
CA MET A 1 8.95 -16.18 16.13
C MET A 1 9.09 -15.20 14.99
N ILE A 2 8.92 -13.89 15.23
CA ILE A 2 9.17 -12.86 14.20
C ILE A 2 10.68 -12.73 14.04
N ARG A 3 11.17 -12.73 12.79
CA ARG A 3 12.58 -12.57 12.47
C ARG A 3 12.78 -11.32 11.62
N ASP A 4 13.96 -10.72 11.73
CA ASP A 4 14.35 -9.68 10.79
C ASP A 4 14.63 -10.29 9.40
N ILE A 5 14.50 -9.48 8.35
CA ILE A 5 15.04 -9.85 7.04
C ILE A 5 16.57 -9.93 7.10
N SER A 6 17.20 -10.58 6.12
CA SER A 6 18.66 -10.66 6.11
C SER A 6 19.30 -9.29 5.93
N GLN A 7 20.57 -9.14 6.35
CA GLN A 7 21.31 -7.88 6.19
C GLN A 7 21.39 -7.42 4.73
N ASN A 8 21.64 -8.34 3.79
CA ASN A 8 21.68 -8.02 2.36
C ASN A 8 20.34 -7.51 1.84
N GLU A 9 19.24 -8.10 2.31
CA GLU A 9 17.89 -7.65 1.95
C GLU A 9 17.58 -6.26 2.51
N ARG A 10 18.02 -5.98 3.73
CA ARG A 10 17.88 -4.67 4.35
C ARG A 10 18.65 -3.59 3.57
N LEU A 11 19.86 -3.90 3.11
CA LEU A 11 20.65 -3.00 2.26
C LEU A 11 19.98 -2.78 0.90
N ALA A 12 19.50 -3.85 0.26
CA ALA A 12 18.78 -3.74 -1.01
C ALA A 12 17.50 -2.90 -0.87
N LEU A 13 16.74 -3.09 0.22
CA LEU A 13 15.55 -2.30 0.54
C LEU A 13 15.90 -0.83 0.71
N ALA A 14 16.95 -0.52 1.48
CA ALA A 14 17.40 0.86 1.70
C ALA A 14 17.81 1.52 0.38
N HIS A 15 18.59 0.85 -0.47
CA HIS A 15 18.98 1.37 -1.79
C HIS A 15 17.77 1.63 -2.69
N LEU A 16 16.81 0.71 -2.73
CA LEU A 16 15.59 0.86 -3.52
C LEU A 16 14.78 2.07 -3.07
N LEU A 17 14.60 2.24 -1.75
CA LEU A 17 13.88 3.38 -1.17
C LEU A 17 14.57 4.70 -1.50
N LEU A 18 15.89 4.79 -1.29
CA LEU A 18 16.67 5.99 -1.60
C LEU A 18 16.60 6.36 -3.08
N THR A 19 16.76 5.38 -3.98
CA THR A 19 16.67 5.58 -5.44
C THR A 19 15.27 6.03 -5.87
N SER A 20 14.25 5.64 -5.12
CA SER A 20 12.85 6.04 -5.36
C SER A 20 12.47 7.34 -4.66
N GLY A 21 13.42 8.04 -4.03
CA GLY A 21 13.18 9.30 -3.31
C GLY A 21 12.44 9.14 -1.97
N ARG A 22 12.52 7.97 -1.33
CA ARG A 22 11.86 7.66 -0.06
C ARG A 22 12.89 7.40 1.04
N GLU A 23 12.50 7.76 2.26
CA GLU A 23 13.34 7.56 3.46
C GLU A 23 13.32 6.10 3.94
N PRO A 24 14.48 5.41 4.03
CA PRO A 24 14.56 4.03 4.50
C PRO A 24 14.03 3.83 5.92
N HIS A 25 14.24 4.81 6.80
CA HIS A 25 13.82 4.76 8.20
C HIS A 25 12.29 4.77 8.38
N SER A 26 11.54 5.20 7.35
CA SER A 26 10.08 5.17 7.38
C SER A 26 9.50 3.79 7.04
N PHE A 27 10.34 2.81 6.70
CA PHE A 27 9.94 1.46 6.33
C PHE A 27 10.55 0.42 7.27
N ASN A 28 9.78 -0.62 7.56
CA ASN A 28 10.20 -1.78 8.34
C ASN A 28 9.78 -3.07 7.63
N ALA A 29 10.68 -4.03 7.53
CA ALA A 29 10.41 -5.32 6.91
C ALA A 29 10.81 -6.46 7.86
N THR A 30 9.89 -7.39 8.12
CA THR A 30 10.09 -8.52 9.04
C THR A 30 9.48 -9.80 8.48
N VAL A 31 10.12 -10.93 8.75
CA VAL A 31 9.60 -12.27 8.46
C VAL A 31 8.68 -12.69 9.60
N GLN A 32 7.42 -12.95 9.27
CA GLN A 32 6.39 -13.39 10.19
C GLN A 32 6.50 -14.91 10.46
N PRO A 33 5.86 -15.43 11.53
CA PRO A 33 5.93 -16.86 11.88
C PRO A 33 5.34 -17.80 10.82
N ASP A 34 4.43 -17.30 9.98
CA ASP A 34 3.81 -17.99 8.85
C ASP A 34 4.71 -18.02 7.59
N GLY A 35 5.89 -17.40 7.65
CA GLY A 35 6.83 -17.32 6.53
C GLY A 35 6.57 -16.16 5.57
N LEU A 36 5.56 -15.31 5.82
CA LEU A 36 5.35 -14.11 5.02
C LEU A 36 6.32 -12.99 5.42
N VAL A 37 6.67 -12.14 4.47
CA VAL A 37 7.38 -10.90 4.75
C VAL A 37 6.36 -9.79 4.89
N ARG A 38 6.28 -9.23 6.10
CA ARG A 38 5.49 -8.04 6.40
C ARG A 38 6.35 -6.82 6.15
N VAL A 39 5.91 -5.94 5.26
CA VAL A 39 6.52 -4.62 5.03
C VAL A 39 5.54 -3.55 5.49
N THR A 40 5.96 -2.75 6.47
CA THR A 40 5.22 -1.61 7.00
C THR A 40 5.91 -0.33 6.53
N GLY A 41 5.17 0.51 5.83
CA GLY A 41 5.59 1.85 5.45
C GLY A 41 4.77 2.92 6.18
N PRO A 42 4.98 4.21 5.86
CA PRO A 42 4.38 5.32 6.60
C PRO A 42 2.84 5.36 6.56
N ARG A 43 2.21 4.76 5.55
CA ARG A 43 0.75 4.81 5.33
C ARG A 43 0.06 3.45 5.28
N GLY A 44 0.80 2.36 5.32
CA GLY A 44 0.21 1.05 5.13
C GLY A 44 1.16 -0.10 5.42
N THR A 45 0.59 -1.29 5.52
CA THR A 45 1.33 -2.53 5.70
C THR A 45 0.87 -3.53 4.64
N ALA A 46 1.83 -4.23 4.05
CA ALA A 46 1.58 -5.28 3.08
C ALA A 46 2.33 -6.56 3.47
N PHE A 47 1.77 -7.70 3.06
CA PHE A 47 2.32 -9.02 3.32
C PHE A 47 2.62 -9.70 2.00
N TYR A 48 3.79 -10.33 1.89
CA TYR A 48 4.23 -10.96 0.67
C TYR A 48 4.85 -12.34 0.93
N PRO A 49 4.81 -13.26 -0.05
CA PRO A 49 5.54 -14.52 0.04
C PRO A 49 7.06 -14.32 0.13
N ARG A 50 7.75 -15.11 0.95
CA ARG A 50 9.19 -14.99 1.22
C ARG A 50 10.09 -14.91 -0.02
N ASN A 51 9.75 -15.63 -1.09
CA ASN A 51 10.60 -15.78 -2.26
C ASN A 51 10.39 -14.66 -3.29
N SER A 52 9.25 -13.96 -3.25
CA SER A 52 8.86 -12.95 -4.25
C SER A 52 8.56 -11.59 -3.64
N TRP A 53 8.81 -11.42 -2.32
CA TRP A 53 8.45 -10.22 -1.59
C TRP A 53 9.12 -8.96 -2.15
N PHE A 54 10.41 -9.03 -2.49
CA PHE A 54 11.15 -7.87 -2.93
C PHE A 54 10.64 -7.35 -4.28
N ALA A 55 10.45 -8.24 -5.26
CA ALA A 55 9.90 -7.87 -6.56
C ALA A 55 8.46 -7.33 -6.48
N SER A 56 7.63 -7.94 -5.63
CA SER A 56 6.25 -7.49 -5.39
C SER A 56 6.22 -6.12 -4.69
N PHE A 57 7.11 -5.92 -3.73
CA PHE A 57 7.28 -4.66 -3.02
C PHE A 57 7.72 -3.54 -3.95
N SER A 58 8.75 -3.76 -4.79
CA SER A 58 9.21 -2.76 -5.77
C SER A 58 8.07 -2.30 -6.67
N ARG A 59 7.25 -3.23 -7.17
CA ARG A 59 6.09 -2.91 -8.01
C ARG A 59 5.03 -2.09 -7.25
N HIS A 60 4.79 -2.37 -5.97
CA HIS A 60 3.90 -1.55 -5.14
C HIS A 60 4.49 -0.16 -4.87
N LEU A 61 5.81 -0.07 -4.73
CA LEU A 61 6.52 1.19 -4.57
C LEU A 61 6.37 2.09 -5.80
N GLU A 62 6.52 1.51 -7.00
CA GLU A 62 6.33 2.18 -8.29
C GLU A 62 4.88 2.68 -8.50
N ARG A 63 3.91 1.98 -7.91
CA ARG A 63 2.49 2.35 -7.96
C ARG A 63 2.06 3.30 -6.84
N SER A 64 3.01 3.86 -6.09
CA SER A 64 2.75 4.78 -4.98
C SER A 64 1.81 4.20 -3.91
N PHE A 65 1.82 2.88 -3.71
CA PHE A 65 0.93 2.21 -2.74
C PHE A 65 1.15 2.71 -1.30
N PHE A 66 2.38 3.09 -0.97
CA PHE A 66 2.77 3.57 0.36
C PHE A 66 2.82 5.11 0.47
N ASP A 67 2.54 5.84 -0.60
CA ASP A 67 2.45 7.30 -0.53
C ASP A 67 1.12 7.77 0.08
N PRO A 68 1.11 8.97 0.69
CA PRO A 68 -0.14 9.68 0.87
C PRO A 68 -0.84 9.82 -0.48
N ALA A 69 -2.10 9.39 -0.56
CA ALA A 69 -2.93 9.70 -1.70
C ALA A 69 -2.87 11.22 -1.94
N VAL A 70 -2.39 11.63 -3.12
CA VAL A 70 -2.67 12.98 -3.61
C VAL A 70 -4.20 13.09 -3.54
N PRO A 71 -4.76 14.04 -2.78
CA PRO A 71 -6.21 14.20 -2.74
C PRO A 71 -6.68 14.27 -4.18
N ALA A 72 -7.68 13.45 -4.53
CA ALA A 72 -8.24 13.45 -5.86
C ALA A 72 -8.45 14.93 -6.27
N PRO A 73 -7.97 15.38 -7.44
CA PRO A 73 -8.32 16.71 -7.90
C PRO A 73 -9.83 16.79 -7.78
N ALA A 74 -10.35 17.87 -7.17
CA ALA A 74 -11.77 18.08 -6.96
C ALA A 74 -12.46 18.16 -8.33
N GLY A 75 -12.68 17.01 -8.95
CA GLY A 75 -13.45 16.85 -10.16
C GLY A 75 -14.89 17.15 -9.80
N PRO A 76 -15.66 17.74 -10.74
CA PRO A 76 -17.02 18.16 -10.47
C PRO A 76 -17.80 16.95 -9.98
N ARG A 77 -18.26 17.04 -8.73
CA ARG A 77 -19.19 16.09 -8.12
C ARG A 77 -20.40 16.04 -9.04
N LEU A 78 -20.48 15.01 -9.88
CA LEU A 78 -21.72 14.64 -10.55
C LEU A 78 -22.66 14.18 -9.44
N GLU A 79 -23.41 15.16 -8.91
CA GLU A 79 -24.59 14.98 -8.10
C GLU A 79 -25.48 13.97 -8.83
N ARG A 80 -25.44 12.74 -8.37
CA ARG A 80 -26.22 11.63 -8.91
C ARG A 80 -27.67 11.90 -8.55
N ARG A 81 -28.35 12.65 -9.42
CA ARG A 81 -29.81 12.86 -9.41
C ARG A 81 -30.48 11.49 -9.37
N THR A 82 -31.07 11.15 -8.22
CA THR A 82 -31.94 9.99 -8.08
C THR A 82 -33.19 10.21 -8.92
N PRO A 83 -33.56 9.30 -9.85
CA PRO A 83 -34.85 9.37 -10.52
C PRO A 83 -35.97 8.84 -9.61
N LEU A 84 -37.00 9.66 -9.46
CA LEU A 84 -38.44 9.40 -9.32
C LEU A 84 -38.89 8.00 -8.82
N ALA A 85 -39.65 7.98 -7.72
CA ALA A 85 -40.67 6.95 -7.48
C ALA A 85 -42.03 7.63 -7.28
N THR A 86 -42.81 7.65 -8.35
CA THR A 86 -44.27 7.84 -8.33
C THR A 86 -44.90 6.64 -7.62
N ALA A 87 -45.69 6.89 -6.57
CA ALA A 87 -46.72 5.95 -6.13
C ALA A 87 -47.91 6.74 -5.57
N ALA A 88 -48.92 6.90 -6.43
CA ALA A 88 -50.30 7.08 -5.98
C ALA A 88 -50.77 5.79 -5.30
N ILE A 89 -51.59 5.87 -4.25
CA ILE A 89 -53.00 5.43 -4.22
C ILE A 89 -53.59 5.41 -2.80
N HIS A 90 -54.78 6.02 -2.69
CA HIS A 90 -55.97 5.71 -1.89
C HIS A 90 -55.91 4.90 -0.58
N GLY A 91 -56.58 5.45 0.44
CA GLY A 91 -57.12 4.78 1.62
C GLY A 91 -57.93 5.77 2.44
#